data_AF-A0A9P6TTG9-F1
#
_entry.id   AF-A0A9P6TTG9-F1
#
_cell.length_a   1.000
_cell.length_b   1.000
_cell.length_c   1.000
_cell.angle_alpha   90.00
_cell.angle_beta   90.00
_cell.angle_gamma   90.00
#
_symmetry.space_group_name_H-M   'P 1'
#
loop_
_entity.id
_entity.type
_entity.pdbx_description
1 polymer ?
#
loop_
_entity_poly.entity_id
_entity_poly.type
_entity_poly.pdbx_seq_one_letter_code
_entity_poly.pdbx_strand_id
1 'polypeptide(L)'
;MTLHSSPVKLALVAGEPSGDLLAASLLDGLAARLPAGTPYYGIGGPRMAAHGFDAHWPMDKLSVRGYVEALRHIPEILRIRGELKRQLLAEPPSAFIGVDAPDFNFSLEQALRHAGIPTIHFVCPSIWAWRGARIKKIVKAVDHMLCVFPFETAILDNVGVASTYVGHPLADAIALQPDVRGARRASGLPDDGPVIAVLPGSRRCEIELIGPTFFAAMDLMQKREPSLRFVVPAPNAAIRALLQPLADGYPALAVTLTEGNAQTAMTAADAVLVKSGTVTLEAALLKKPMVISYKVPWLTGQIMRRQGYLPYVGLPNILAGRFIVPEILQHFATPEALADAMLLQLNDDANRRTLVDLFTDMHHRLRCNTAERAAEVVVDVGTPMSAGRTRVLRRQAAPATVQRGLDFDDPSELLCGVDEAGRGPLAGPVLAAAVILDPAAPRIRGLDDSKALSAATREKLFDRIIERSLAYCVASASVDEIDTLNILHATMLAMQRAVLGLALTPALVKIDGNRCPVLPMRSEAVIGGDALVPSISAASILAKVTRDRMMHALHAQFPHYGFDAHVGYGTPQHLVALRAHGPCVHHRRSFAPVREAYAALGTVPAAGSIR
;
A
#
# COMPACT_ATOMS: atom_id res chain seq x y z
N MET A 1 19.42 -50.21 24.86
CA MET A 1 19.83 -48.86 25.27
C MET A 1 18.91 -47.86 24.58
N THR A 2 17.91 -47.36 25.29
CA THR A 2 17.01 -46.29 24.84
C THR A 2 17.80 -44.97 24.85
N LEU A 3 18.16 -44.49 23.66
CA LEU A 3 18.73 -43.15 23.47
C LEU A 3 17.69 -42.14 23.98
N HIS A 4 17.91 -41.59 25.18
CA HIS A 4 17.12 -40.47 25.67
C HIS A 4 17.47 -39.27 24.78
N SER A 5 16.54 -38.86 23.91
CA SER A 5 16.60 -37.56 23.24
C SER A 5 16.64 -36.48 24.32
N SER A 6 17.61 -35.57 24.26
CA SER A 6 17.65 -34.41 25.14
C SER A 6 16.28 -33.70 25.14
N PRO A 7 15.77 -33.27 26.31
CA PRO A 7 14.49 -32.58 26.38
C PRO A 7 14.52 -31.33 25.50
N VAL A 8 13.49 -31.14 24.67
CA VAL A 8 13.33 -29.98 23.80
C VAL A 8 13.29 -28.72 24.66
N LYS A 9 14.05 -27.70 24.27
CA LYS A 9 14.06 -26.39 24.93
C LYS A 9 14.02 -25.30 23.86
N LEU A 10 13.10 -24.35 23.96
CA LEU A 10 12.94 -23.31 22.93
C LEU A 10 13.21 -21.93 23.52
N ALA A 11 14.03 -21.15 22.82
CA ALA A 11 14.29 -19.75 23.16
C ALA A 11 13.45 -18.83 22.26
N LEU A 12 12.72 -17.88 22.85
CA LEU A 12 11.90 -16.92 22.11
C LEU A 12 12.24 -15.47 22.50
N VAL A 13 12.13 -14.55 21.54
CA VAL A 13 12.29 -13.11 21.78
C VAL A 13 11.16 -12.32 21.12
N ALA A 14 10.32 -11.70 21.95
CA ALA A 14 9.35 -10.68 21.56
C ALA A 14 9.80 -9.30 22.07
N GLY A 15 9.82 -8.30 21.18
CA GLY A 15 10.28 -6.94 21.51
C GLY A 15 9.17 -5.89 21.71
N GLU A 16 7.92 -6.21 21.33
CA GLU A 16 6.78 -5.28 21.37
C GLU A 16 5.48 -6.01 21.74
N PRO A 17 4.44 -5.32 22.26
CA PRO A 17 3.18 -5.95 22.67
C PRO A 17 2.47 -6.76 21.57
N SER A 18 2.67 -6.40 20.30
CA SER A 18 2.24 -7.19 19.14
C SER A 18 2.99 -8.52 19.07
N GLY A 19 4.31 -8.50 19.22
CA GLY A 19 5.15 -9.70 19.28
C GLY A 19 4.80 -10.62 20.46
N ASP A 20 4.49 -10.08 21.63
CA ASP A 20 4.05 -10.86 22.80
C ASP A 20 2.73 -11.61 22.53
N LEU A 21 1.80 -10.99 21.81
CA LEU A 21 0.56 -11.65 21.39
C LEU A 21 0.83 -12.82 20.42
N LEU A 22 1.69 -12.59 19.44
CA LEU A 22 2.06 -13.57 18.42
C LEU A 22 2.78 -14.76 19.03
N ALA A 23 3.75 -14.48 19.89
CA ALA A 23 4.52 -15.49 20.60
C ALA A 23 3.64 -16.29 21.56
N ALA A 24 2.71 -15.65 22.29
CA ALA A 24 1.75 -16.35 23.14
C ALA A 24 0.87 -17.33 22.33
N SER A 25 0.35 -16.88 21.18
CA SER A 25 -0.42 -17.75 20.28
C SER A 25 0.41 -18.94 19.74
N LEU A 26 1.70 -18.74 19.47
CA LEU A 26 2.61 -19.83 19.12
C LEU A 26 2.82 -20.80 20.30
N LEU A 27 3.00 -20.29 21.53
CA LEU A 27 3.17 -21.12 22.73
C LEU A 27 1.93 -22.00 22.99
N ASP A 28 0.72 -21.49 22.75
CA ASP A 28 -0.51 -22.29 22.78
C ASP A 28 -0.45 -23.46 21.79
N GLY A 29 -0.08 -23.19 20.54
CA GLY A 29 0.06 -24.21 19.51
C GLY A 29 1.14 -25.26 19.82
N LEU A 30 2.23 -24.83 20.48
CA LEU A 30 3.33 -25.69 20.92
C LEU A 30 2.95 -26.56 22.12
N ALA A 31 2.21 -26.01 23.08
CA ALA A 31 1.73 -26.76 24.25
C ALA A 31 0.83 -27.95 23.86
N ALA A 32 0.11 -27.85 22.73
CA ALA A 32 -0.67 -28.95 22.18
C ALA A 32 0.18 -30.06 21.52
N ARG A 33 1.46 -29.80 21.21
CA ARG A 33 2.33 -30.68 20.41
C ARG A 33 3.54 -31.21 21.16
N LEU A 34 4.03 -30.47 22.15
CA LEU A 34 5.23 -30.82 22.91
C LEU A 34 4.86 -31.37 24.30
N PRO A 35 5.71 -32.20 24.92
CA PRO A 35 5.46 -32.73 26.25
C PRO A 35 5.21 -31.61 27.28
N ALA A 36 4.31 -31.88 28.22
CA ALA A 36 4.07 -30.98 29.35
C ALA A 36 5.38 -30.71 30.11
N GLY A 37 5.65 -29.45 30.43
CA GLY A 37 6.89 -29.02 31.09
C GLY A 37 8.05 -28.72 30.15
N THR A 38 7.83 -28.68 28.82
CA THR A 38 8.82 -28.18 27.86
C THR A 38 9.25 -26.74 28.23
N PRO A 39 10.55 -26.47 28.45
CA PRO A 39 11.01 -25.13 28.82
C PRO A 39 10.95 -24.16 27.64
N TYR A 40 10.24 -23.06 27.83
CA TYR A 40 10.21 -21.88 26.95
C TYR A 40 10.80 -20.69 27.70
N TYR A 41 11.82 -20.03 27.14
CA TYR A 41 12.52 -18.95 27.84
C TYR A 41 13.07 -17.87 26.91
N GLY A 42 13.45 -16.72 27.48
CA GLY A 42 14.08 -15.63 26.74
C GLY A 42 13.54 -14.25 27.10
N ILE A 43 13.09 -13.49 26.10
CA ILE A 43 12.53 -12.15 26.30
C ILE A 43 11.06 -12.16 25.88
N GLY A 44 10.16 -11.84 26.81
CA GLY A 44 8.73 -11.93 26.60
C GLY A 44 7.94 -10.94 27.45
N GLY A 45 6.67 -10.77 27.12
CA GLY A 45 5.74 -9.94 27.86
C GLY A 45 4.80 -10.76 28.75
N PRO A 46 3.78 -10.08 29.35
CA PRO A 46 2.82 -10.72 30.24
C PRO A 46 2.02 -11.85 29.59
N ARG A 47 1.74 -11.79 28.27
CA ARG A 47 0.97 -12.83 27.59
C ARG A 47 1.77 -14.10 27.43
N MET A 48 3.05 -14.00 27.05
CA MET A 48 3.92 -15.18 27.03
C MET A 48 4.06 -15.79 28.42
N ALA A 49 4.27 -14.97 29.46
CA ALA A 49 4.38 -15.45 30.83
C ALA A 49 3.15 -16.24 31.32
N ALA A 50 1.95 -15.84 30.89
CA ALA A 50 0.71 -16.57 31.18
C ALA A 50 0.68 -18.00 30.60
N HIS A 51 1.51 -18.30 29.60
CA HIS A 51 1.67 -19.62 28.98
C HIS A 51 2.87 -20.40 29.53
N GLY A 52 3.37 -20.03 30.71
CA GLY A 52 4.51 -20.71 31.35
C GLY A 52 5.87 -20.36 30.74
N PHE A 53 5.97 -19.25 30.02
CA PHE A 53 7.23 -18.74 29.49
C PHE A 53 8.10 -18.09 30.59
N ASP A 54 9.36 -18.50 30.68
CA ASP A 54 10.35 -17.92 31.59
C ASP A 54 11.02 -16.69 30.96
N ALA A 55 10.50 -15.51 31.32
CA ALA A 55 11.02 -14.23 30.84
C ALA A 55 12.24 -13.79 31.67
N HIS A 56 13.45 -14.10 31.17
CA HIS A 56 14.71 -13.63 31.76
C HIS A 56 14.81 -12.09 31.75
N TRP A 57 14.22 -11.46 30.74
CA TRP A 57 14.02 -10.00 30.71
C TRP A 57 12.59 -9.68 30.28
N PRO A 58 11.98 -8.63 30.87
CA PRO A 58 10.68 -8.15 30.41
C PRO A 58 10.81 -7.45 29.06
N MET A 59 9.89 -7.73 28.15
CA MET A 59 9.80 -7.11 26.83
C MET A 59 9.82 -5.57 26.85
N ASP A 60 9.28 -4.94 27.90
CA ASP A 60 9.25 -3.48 28.03
C ASP A 60 10.63 -2.83 27.94
N LYS A 61 11.70 -3.58 28.26
CA LYS A 61 13.11 -3.14 28.11
C LYS A 61 13.56 -2.99 26.66
N LEU A 62 12.90 -3.68 25.73
CA LEU A 62 13.10 -3.55 24.29
C LEU A 62 12.12 -2.55 23.66
N SER A 63 10.99 -2.28 24.33
CA SER A 63 9.99 -1.34 23.85
C SER A 63 10.49 0.10 23.97
N VAL A 64 10.67 0.76 22.82
CA VAL A 64 11.14 2.13 22.75
C VAL A 64 9.95 3.08 22.56
N ARG A 65 9.71 3.97 23.53
CA ARG A 65 8.52 4.85 23.59
C ARG A 65 8.65 6.20 22.88
N GLY A 66 9.69 6.40 22.07
CA GLY A 66 9.87 7.59 21.22
C GLY A 66 11.31 7.72 20.72
N TYR A 67 11.56 8.60 19.73
CA TYR A 67 12.89 8.72 19.10
C TYR A 67 14.02 9.16 20.05
N VAL A 68 13.73 10.03 21.04
CA VAL A 68 14.74 10.54 21.98
C VAL A 68 14.96 9.57 23.15
N GLU A 69 13.90 8.93 23.64
CA GLU A 69 14.03 7.84 24.63
C GLU A 69 14.73 6.62 24.03
N ALA A 70 14.52 6.33 22.73
CA ALA A 70 15.23 5.29 21.98
C ALA A 70 16.73 5.35 22.20
N LEU A 71 17.30 6.54 21.96
CA LEU A 71 18.74 6.75 21.98
C LEU A 71 19.34 6.52 23.37
N ARG A 72 18.58 6.80 24.44
CA ARG A 72 19.00 6.57 25.83
C ARG A 72 18.99 5.09 26.22
N HIS A 73 18.11 4.29 25.62
CA HIS A 73 18.01 2.86 25.90
C HIS A 73 18.86 1.97 24.99
N ILE A 74 19.45 2.50 23.89
CA ILE A 74 20.32 1.73 23.00
C ILE A 74 21.44 0.97 23.76
N PRO A 75 22.20 1.59 24.69
CA PRO A 75 23.26 0.86 25.41
C PRO A 75 22.72 -0.33 26.21
N GLU A 76 21.56 -0.14 26.88
CA GLU A 76 20.90 -1.20 27.63
C GLU A 76 20.42 -2.34 26.71
N ILE A 77 19.78 -2.00 25.59
CA ILE A 77 19.32 -2.97 24.58
C ILE A 77 20.49 -3.78 24.01
N LEU A 78 21.60 -3.12 23.68
CA LEU A 78 22.81 -3.79 23.18
C LEU A 78 23.43 -4.71 24.24
N ARG A 79 23.43 -4.30 25.51
CA ARG A 79 23.89 -5.12 26.63
C ARG A 79 23.03 -6.38 26.79
N ILE A 80 21.71 -6.23 26.83
CA ILE A 80 20.76 -7.35 26.92
C ILE A 80 20.96 -8.32 25.76
N ARG A 81 21.09 -7.82 24.52
CA ARG A 81 21.36 -8.66 23.35
C ARG A 81 22.67 -9.44 23.49
N GLY A 82 23.72 -8.81 24.01
CA GLY A 82 25.02 -9.44 24.25
C GLY A 82 24.97 -10.51 25.34
N GLU A 83 24.24 -10.25 26.43
CA GLU A 83 24.01 -11.22 27.51
C GLU A 83 23.22 -12.42 27.04
N LEU A 84 22.08 -12.19 26.38
CA LEU A 84 21.26 -13.26 25.82
C LEU A 84 22.04 -14.09 24.78
N LYS A 85 22.81 -13.44 23.90
CA LYS A 85 23.68 -14.16 22.95
C LYS A 85 24.67 -15.08 23.66
N ARG A 86 25.33 -14.59 24.73
CA ARG A 86 26.29 -15.42 25.49
C ARG A 86 25.58 -16.59 26.17
N GLN A 87 24.42 -16.35 26.77
CA GLN A 87 23.60 -17.39 27.40
C GLN A 87 23.21 -18.48 26.40
N LEU A 88 22.65 -18.10 25.24
CA LEU A 88 22.18 -19.04 24.22
C LEU A 88 23.31 -19.80 23.52
N LEU A 89 24.54 -19.27 23.51
CA LEU A 89 25.71 -20.00 22.98
C LEU A 89 26.33 -20.93 24.02
N ALA A 90 26.24 -20.59 25.31
CA ALA A 90 26.71 -21.45 26.40
C ALA A 90 25.77 -22.64 26.65
N GLU A 91 24.45 -22.39 26.59
CA GLU A 91 23.39 -23.39 26.73
C GLU A 91 22.49 -23.36 25.49
N PRO A 92 22.85 -24.09 24.42
CA PRO A 92 22.15 -24.01 23.14
C PRO A 92 20.70 -24.55 23.25
N PRO A 93 19.69 -23.77 22.85
CA PRO A 93 18.33 -24.28 22.71
C PRO A 93 18.21 -25.24 21.52
N SER A 94 17.12 -26.00 21.48
CA SER A 94 16.76 -26.83 20.32
C SER A 94 16.42 -25.99 19.09
N ALA A 95 15.79 -24.82 19.30
CA ALA A 95 15.62 -23.79 18.29
C ALA A 95 15.48 -22.41 18.95
N PHE A 96 15.87 -21.37 18.21
CA PHE A 96 15.61 -19.98 18.56
C PHE A 96 14.52 -19.39 17.65
N ILE A 97 13.54 -18.71 18.24
CA ILE A 97 12.44 -18.05 17.53
C ILE A 97 12.48 -16.55 17.81
N GLY A 98 12.86 -15.76 16.80
CA GLY A 98 12.70 -14.31 16.83
C GLY A 98 11.29 -13.93 16.40
N VAL A 99 10.54 -13.22 17.25
CA VAL A 99 9.17 -12.79 16.95
C VAL A 99 9.14 -11.29 16.71
N ASP A 100 8.92 -10.90 15.45
CA ASP A 100 9.05 -9.51 14.99
C ASP A 100 10.41 -8.91 15.40
N ALA A 101 10.49 -7.59 15.65
CA ALA A 101 11.67 -6.88 16.12
C ALA A 101 12.97 -7.25 15.35
N PRO A 102 12.97 -7.22 14.00
CA PRO A 102 14.06 -7.75 13.16
C PRO A 102 15.42 -7.07 13.41
N ASP A 103 15.43 -5.80 13.84
CA ASP A 103 16.67 -5.07 14.13
C ASP A 103 17.38 -5.57 15.40
N PHE A 104 16.62 -6.15 16.35
CA PHE A 104 17.18 -6.85 17.51
C PHE A 104 17.50 -8.30 17.15
N ASN A 105 16.51 -9.02 16.60
CA ASN A 105 16.52 -10.47 16.41
C ASN A 105 17.52 -10.94 15.35
N PHE A 106 17.64 -10.27 14.19
CA PHE A 106 18.52 -10.75 13.11
C PHE A 106 19.99 -10.84 13.52
N SER A 107 20.46 -9.95 14.40
CA SER A 107 21.84 -10.02 14.90
C SER A 107 22.07 -11.21 15.82
N LEU A 108 21.05 -11.62 16.58
CA LEU A 108 21.11 -12.77 17.47
C LEU A 108 20.99 -14.05 16.66
N GLU A 109 19.98 -14.14 15.81
CA GLU A 109 19.74 -15.24 14.89
C GLU A 109 20.97 -15.55 14.02
N GLN A 110 21.57 -14.53 13.41
CA GLN A 110 22.79 -14.73 12.64
C GLN A 110 23.89 -15.39 13.49
N ALA A 111 24.11 -14.94 14.72
CA ALA A 111 25.15 -15.52 15.57
C ALA A 111 24.84 -16.96 16.01
N LEU A 112 23.58 -17.26 16.32
CA LEU A 112 23.13 -18.60 16.73
C LEU A 112 23.20 -19.58 15.56
N ARG A 113 22.77 -19.15 14.37
CA ARG A 113 22.85 -19.94 13.15
C ARG A 113 24.29 -20.30 12.78
N HIS A 114 25.24 -19.37 12.92
CA HIS A 114 26.66 -19.68 12.71
C HIS A 114 27.21 -20.70 13.72
N ALA A 115 26.60 -20.81 14.90
CA ALA A 115 26.92 -21.82 15.89
C ALA A 115 26.15 -23.15 15.70
N GLY A 116 25.36 -23.27 14.63
CA GLY A 116 24.59 -24.48 14.31
C GLY A 116 23.26 -24.62 15.06
N ILE A 117 22.80 -23.58 15.75
CA ILE A 117 21.49 -23.55 16.41
C ILE A 117 20.42 -23.16 15.38
N PRO A 118 19.36 -23.96 15.17
CA PRO A 118 18.29 -23.62 14.22
C PRO A 118 17.60 -22.30 14.57
N THR A 119 17.43 -21.43 13.57
CA THR A 119 16.78 -20.12 13.75
C THR A 119 15.51 -19.97 12.91
N ILE A 120 14.43 -19.61 13.60
CA ILE A 120 13.13 -19.35 13.00
C ILE A 120 12.78 -17.89 13.24
N HIS A 121 12.30 -17.20 12.21
CA HIS A 121 11.80 -15.84 12.38
C HIS A 121 10.30 -15.82 12.13
N PHE A 122 9.54 -15.27 13.08
CA PHE A 122 8.09 -15.17 13.00
C PHE A 122 7.68 -13.73 12.71
N VAL A 123 6.94 -13.57 11.60
CA VAL A 123 6.57 -12.32 10.92
C VAL A 123 7.69 -11.83 10.01
N CYS A 124 7.53 -12.04 8.72
CA CYS A 124 8.43 -11.48 7.73
C CYS A 124 8.40 -9.94 7.83
N PRO A 125 9.55 -9.27 7.97
CA PRO A 125 9.55 -7.81 7.93
C PRO A 125 9.08 -7.35 6.56
N SER A 126 8.41 -6.19 6.49
CA SER A 126 7.84 -5.62 5.25
C SER A 126 8.89 -5.16 4.23
N ILE A 127 9.73 -6.08 3.76
CA ILE A 127 10.78 -5.88 2.75
C ILE A 127 10.19 -5.39 1.43
N TRP A 128 8.98 -5.86 1.12
CA TRP A 128 8.19 -5.54 -0.06
C TRP A 128 7.67 -4.10 -0.07
N ALA A 129 7.59 -3.44 1.10
CA ALA A 129 7.01 -2.11 1.22
C ALA A 129 8.05 -0.99 1.05
N TRP A 130 9.21 -1.09 1.72
CA TRP A 130 10.22 -0.01 1.78
C TRP A 130 11.62 -0.49 2.23
N ARG A 131 11.83 -1.79 2.48
CA ARG A 131 13.02 -2.31 3.18
C ARG A 131 13.75 -3.43 2.43
N GLY A 132 13.75 -3.40 1.09
CA GLY A 132 14.36 -4.44 0.24
C GLY A 132 15.81 -4.81 0.61
N ALA A 133 16.63 -3.84 1.04
CA ALA A 133 18.00 -4.09 1.49
C ALA A 133 18.13 -5.09 2.66
N ARG A 134 17.06 -5.30 3.45
CA ARG A 134 17.05 -6.25 4.57
C ARG A 134 17.03 -7.70 4.12
N ILE A 135 16.73 -8.00 2.85
CA ILE A 135 16.75 -9.39 2.35
C ILE A 135 18.13 -10.05 2.57
N LYS A 136 19.21 -9.28 2.43
CA LYS A 136 20.59 -9.74 2.70
C LYS A 136 20.82 -10.13 4.15
N LYS A 137 20.09 -9.53 5.10
CA LYS A 137 20.15 -9.90 6.53
C LYS A 137 19.35 -11.18 6.78
N ILE A 138 18.15 -11.29 6.19
CA ILE A 138 17.29 -12.48 6.30
C ILE A 138 18.07 -13.73 5.85
N VAL A 139 18.65 -13.68 4.65
CA VAL A 139 19.44 -14.80 4.09
C VAL A 139 20.56 -15.27 5.02
N LYS A 140 21.15 -14.37 5.81
CA LYS A 140 22.24 -14.69 6.75
C LYS A 140 21.73 -15.15 8.11
N ALA A 141 20.57 -14.68 8.54
CA ALA A 141 20.08 -14.86 9.90
C ALA A 141 19.12 -16.04 10.07
N VAL A 142 18.29 -16.33 9.07
CA VAL A 142 17.10 -17.18 9.23
C VAL A 142 17.26 -18.52 8.52
N ASP A 143 17.01 -19.63 9.22
CA ASP A 143 16.84 -20.95 8.60
C ASP A 143 15.43 -21.14 8.05
N HIS A 144 14.41 -20.70 8.79
CA HIS A 144 13.01 -20.78 8.35
C HIS A 144 12.19 -19.53 8.70
N MET A 145 11.44 -18.98 7.75
CA MET A 145 10.59 -17.81 7.95
C MET A 145 9.11 -18.18 8.04
N LEU A 146 8.43 -17.76 9.11
CA LEU A 146 6.98 -17.88 9.25
C LEU A 146 6.32 -16.59 8.71
N CYS A 147 5.70 -16.71 7.55
CA CYS A 147 5.09 -15.62 6.81
C CYS A 147 3.61 -15.45 7.18
N VAL A 148 3.18 -14.21 7.40
CA VAL A 148 1.80 -13.90 7.77
C VAL A 148 0.96 -13.40 6.60
N PHE A 149 1.60 -13.09 5.46
CA PHE A 149 0.93 -12.78 4.21
C PHE A 149 1.33 -13.77 3.10
N PRO A 150 0.40 -14.15 2.21
CA PRO A 150 0.61 -15.25 1.28
C PRO A 150 1.73 -14.97 0.26
N PHE A 151 1.86 -13.72 -0.18
CA PHE A 151 2.85 -13.31 -1.19
C PHE A 151 4.30 -13.27 -0.66
N GLU A 152 4.50 -13.29 0.67
CA GLU A 152 5.85 -13.18 1.26
C GLU A 152 6.70 -14.41 0.96
N THR A 153 6.08 -15.58 0.90
CA THR A 153 6.76 -16.85 0.59
C THR A 153 7.43 -16.81 -0.78
N ALA A 154 6.71 -16.34 -1.81
CA ALA A 154 7.25 -16.18 -3.15
C ALA A 154 8.48 -15.23 -3.21
N ILE A 155 8.51 -14.21 -2.36
CA ILE A 155 9.67 -13.29 -2.27
C ILE A 155 10.89 -13.98 -1.69
N LEU A 156 10.68 -14.83 -0.68
CA LEU A 156 11.75 -15.54 0.03
C LEU A 156 12.28 -16.74 -0.77
N ASP A 157 11.41 -17.41 -1.52
CA ASP A 157 11.78 -18.49 -2.44
C ASP A 157 12.80 -18.01 -3.49
N ASN A 158 12.62 -16.80 -4.02
CA ASN A 158 13.55 -16.18 -4.98
C ASN A 158 14.97 -15.99 -4.44
N VAL A 159 15.14 -15.95 -3.12
CA VAL A 159 16.46 -15.82 -2.46
C VAL A 159 16.87 -17.09 -1.70
N GLY A 160 16.14 -18.19 -1.88
CA GLY A 160 16.45 -19.50 -1.32
C GLY A 160 16.27 -19.60 0.20
N VAL A 161 15.43 -18.76 0.81
CA VAL A 161 15.11 -18.83 2.25
C VAL A 161 13.87 -19.69 2.43
N ALA A 162 13.97 -20.76 3.22
CA ALA A 162 12.81 -21.61 3.50
C ALA A 162 11.74 -20.80 4.24
N SER A 163 10.49 -20.93 3.80
CA SER A 163 9.39 -20.16 4.37
C SER A 163 8.08 -20.94 4.37
N THR A 164 7.24 -20.67 5.37
CA THR A 164 5.88 -21.22 5.45
C THR A 164 4.89 -20.09 5.65
N TYR A 165 3.88 -20.02 4.80
CA TYR A 165 2.73 -19.16 5.02
C TYR A 165 1.85 -19.76 6.13
N VAL A 166 1.73 -19.07 7.27
CA VAL A 166 0.97 -19.54 8.44
C VAL A 166 -0.36 -18.82 8.63
N GLY A 167 -0.66 -17.82 7.81
CA GLY A 167 -1.81 -16.93 8.02
C GLY A 167 -1.49 -15.80 8.98
N HIS A 168 -2.47 -14.90 9.15
CA HIS A 168 -2.35 -13.76 10.05
C HIS A 168 -3.17 -14.02 11.32
N PRO A 169 -2.58 -14.01 12.53
CA PRO A 169 -3.26 -14.46 13.74
C PRO A 169 -4.44 -13.56 14.15
N LEU A 170 -4.43 -12.28 13.78
CA LEU A 170 -5.63 -11.43 13.90
C LEU A 170 -6.86 -11.99 13.16
N ALA A 171 -6.68 -12.68 12.03
CA ALA A 171 -7.77 -13.30 11.30
C ALA A 171 -8.29 -14.58 11.98
N ASP A 172 -7.49 -15.21 12.85
CA ASP A 172 -7.96 -16.31 13.70
C ASP A 172 -8.69 -15.78 14.95
N ALA A 173 -8.24 -14.64 15.49
CA ALA A 173 -8.80 -14.02 16.70
C ALA A 173 -10.10 -13.23 16.47
N ILE A 174 -10.24 -12.57 15.31
CA ILE A 174 -11.42 -11.77 14.98
C ILE A 174 -12.51 -12.69 14.43
N ALA A 175 -13.73 -12.58 14.96
CA ALA A 175 -14.87 -13.32 14.43
C ALA A 175 -15.21 -12.85 13.00
N LEU A 176 -15.63 -13.79 12.13
CA LEU A 176 -16.07 -13.46 10.76
C LEU A 176 -17.26 -12.47 10.75
N GLN A 177 -18.12 -12.56 11.77
CA GLN A 177 -19.23 -11.65 12.00
C GLN A 177 -19.06 -11.00 13.39
N PRO A 178 -18.48 -9.78 13.45
CA PRO A 178 -18.33 -9.04 14.70
C PRO A 178 -19.67 -8.57 15.30
N ASP A 179 -19.82 -8.64 16.63
CA ASP A 179 -21.01 -8.12 17.34
C ASP A 179 -20.92 -6.59 17.51
N VAL A 180 -21.48 -5.87 16.54
CA VAL A 180 -21.53 -4.40 16.54
C VAL A 180 -22.33 -3.85 17.71
N ARG A 181 -23.49 -4.44 18.05
CA ARG A 181 -24.37 -3.95 19.11
C ARG A 181 -23.74 -4.16 20.50
N GLY A 182 -23.14 -5.32 20.72
CA GLY A 182 -22.36 -5.60 21.92
C GLY A 182 -21.21 -4.60 22.08
N ALA A 183 -20.47 -4.31 21.01
CA ALA A 183 -19.38 -3.34 21.03
C ALA A 183 -19.85 -1.90 21.28
N ARG A 184 -21.00 -1.48 20.74
CA ARG A 184 -21.60 -0.16 21.02
C ARG A 184 -21.93 -0.01 22.50
N ARG A 185 -22.64 -0.98 23.09
CA ARG A 185 -22.95 -1.00 24.53
C ARG A 185 -21.69 -0.97 25.40
N ALA A 186 -20.68 -1.77 25.07
CA ALA A 186 -19.40 -1.80 25.79
C ALA A 186 -18.63 -0.47 25.71
N SER A 187 -18.83 0.31 24.64
CA SER A 187 -18.19 1.62 24.44
C SER A 187 -19.03 2.79 24.96
N GLY A 188 -20.21 2.54 25.55
CA GLY A 188 -21.15 3.59 25.96
C GLY A 188 -21.76 4.35 24.78
N LEU A 189 -21.77 3.74 23.59
CA LEU A 189 -22.29 4.31 22.37
C LEU A 189 -23.75 3.88 22.15
N PRO A 190 -24.56 4.73 21.51
CA PRO A 190 -25.96 4.43 21.20
C PRO A 190 -26.10 3.34 20.14
N ASP A 191 -27.15 2.55 20.27
CA ASP A 191 -27.45 1.42 19.37
C ASP A 191 -27.83 1.88 17.95
N ASP A 192 -28.24 3.13 17.77
CA ASP A 192 -28.69 3.75 16.53
C ASP A 192 -27.82 4.94 16.08
N GLY A 193 -27.96 5.30 14.80
CA GLY A 193 -27.22 6.39 14.16
C GLY A 193 -25.79 6.03 13.71
N PRO A 194 -25.20 6.87 12.84
CA PRO A 194 -23.88 6.61 12.28
C PRO A 194 -22.76 6.96 13.27
N VAL A 195 -21.84 6.02 13.45
CA VAL A 195 -20.66 6.16 14.31
C VAL A 195 -19.39 6.01 13.48
N ILE A 196 -18.45 6.94 13.62
CA ILE A 196 -17.12 6.84 13.03
C ILE A 196 -16.07 6.62 14.13
N ALA A 197 -15.28 5.55 14.00
CA ALA A 197 -14.10 5.39 14.84
C ALA A 197 -12.92 6.15 14.21
N VAL A 198 -12.23 6.96 15.02
CA VAL A 198 -11.11 7.78 14.57
C VAL A 198 -9.86 7.36 15.34
N LEU A 199 -8.84 6.89 14.62
CA LEU A 199 -7.62 6.30 15.19
C LEU A 199 -6.40 7.12 14.73
N PRO A 200 -6.08 8.22 15.44
CA PRO A 200 -5.01 9.16 15.04
C PRO A 200 -3.59 8.60 15.22
N GLY A 201 -3.42 7.53 15.98
CA GLY A 201 -2.14 6.87 16.19
C GLY A 201 -1.95 6.35 17.61
N SER A 202 -0.84 5.68 17.84
CA SER A 202 -0.48 5.14 19.15
C SER A 202 0.70 5.87 19.81
N ARG A 203 1.35 6.78 19.08
CA ARG A 203 2.54 7.52 19.54
C ARG A 203 2.28 9.01 19.61
N ARG A 204 2.91 9.69 20.55
CA ARG A 204 2.86 11.15 20.73
C ARG A 204 3.05 11.92 19.41
N CYS A 205 4.11 11.59 18.65
CA CYS A 205 4.40 12.28 17.39
C CYS A 205 3.31 12.07 16.33
N GLU A 206 2.63 10.91 16.33
CA GLU A 206 1.52 10.65 15.41
C GLU A 206 0.33 11.55 15.78
N ILE A 207 0.00 11.62 17.07
CA ILE A 207 -1.07 12.49 17.59
C ILE A 207 -0.78 13.96 17.27
N GLU A 208 0.44 14.43 17.53
CA GLU A 208 0.85 15.81 17.28
C GLU A 208 0.80 16.19 15.78
N LEU A 209 1.10 15.25 14.89
CA LEU A 209 1.14 15.49 13.44
C LEU A 209 -0.23 15.40 12.75
N ILE A 210 -1.04 14.40 13.10
CA ILE A 210 -2.30 14.13 12.39
C ILE A 210 -3.55 14.40 13.21
N GLY A 211 -3.45 14.38 14.55
CA GLY A 211 -4.57 14.61 15.46
C GLY A 211 -5.34 15.90 15.15
N PRO A 212 -4.69 17.08 15.06
CA PRO A 212 -5.39 18.32 14.74
C PRO A 212 -6.18 18.27 13.42
N THR A 213 -5.63 17.59 12.40
CA THR A 213 -6.30 17.44 11.10
C THR A 213 -7.52 16.52 11.22
N PHE A 214 -7.42 15.43 11.99
CA PHE A 214 -8.54 14.52 12.21
C PHE A 214 -9.69 15.19 12.97
N PHE A 215 -9.40 15.91 14.05
CA PHE A 215 -10.44 16.62 14.80
C PHE A 215 -11.11 17.73 13.96
N ALA A 216 -10.34 18.47 13.15
CA ALA A 216 -10.91 19.43 12.20
C ALA A 216 -11.82 18.74 11.16
N ALA A 217 -11.42 17.57 10.66
CA ALA A 217 -12.24 16.80 9.73
C ALA A 217 -13.53 16.31 10.40
N MET A 218 -13.46 15.84 11.65
CA MET A 218 -14.62 15.41 12.43
C MET A 218 -15.63 16.55 12.63
N ASP A 219 -15.17 17.75 12.96
CA ASP A 219 -16.02 18.94 13.08
C ASP A 219 -16.72 19.29 11.75
N LEU A 220 -15.99 19.24 10.63
CA LEU A 220 -16.58 19.42 9.29
C LEU A 220 -17.63 18.36 8.97
N MET A 221 -17.34 17.09 9.28
CA MET A 221 -18.29 15.99 9.06
C MET A 221 -19.56 16.18 9.88
N GLN A 222 -19.46 16.53 11.17
CA GLN A 222 -20.63 16.71 12.03
C GLN A 222 -21.47 17.94 11.66
N LYS A 223 -20.84 19.02 11.18
CA LYS A 223 -21.56 20.18 10.63
C LYS A 223 -22.41 19.82 9.40
N ARG A 224 -21.99 18.82 8.63
CA ARG A 224 -22.71 18.32 7.44
C ARG A 224 -23.74 17.25 7.80
N GLU A 225 -23.42 16.41 8.78
CA GLU A 225 -24.25 15.29 9.27
C GLU A 225 -24.40 15.40 10.80
N PRO A 226 -25.37 16.18 11.33
CA PRO A 226 -25.48 16.45 12.77
C PRO A 226 -25.74 15.22 13.66
N SER A 227 -26.26 14.13 13.09
CA SER A 227 -26.51 12.87 13.79
C SER A 227 -25.24 12.04 14.03
N LEU A 228 -24.13 12.42 13.39
CA LEU A 228 -22.89 11.67 13.39
C LEU A 228 -22.18 11.76 14.76
N ARG A 229 -21.72 10.61 15.24
CA ARG A 229 -20.98 10.47 16.49
C ARG A 229 -19.59 9.88 16.23
N PHE A 230 -18.64 10.19 17.11
CA PHE A 230 -17.28 9.72 16.99
C PHE A 230 -16.81 8.96 18.23
N VAL A 231 -15.96 7.96 18.01
CA VAL A 231 -15.23 7.29 19.09
C VAL A 231 -13.73 7.32 18.77
N VAL A 232 -12.92 7.73 19.75
CA VAL A 232 -11.46 7.86 19.61
C VAL A 232 -10.78 7.02 20.68
N PRO A 233 -10.31 5.80 20.36
CA PRO A 233 -9.62 4.96 21.31
C PRO A 233 -8.17 5.42 21.50
N ALA A 234 -7.81 5.78 22.73
CA ALA A 234 -6.44 6.00 23.15
C ALA A 234 -5.81 4.67 23.62
N PRO A 235 -4.62 4.26 23.16
CA PRO A 235 -4.00 3.00 23.59
C PRO A 235 -3.64 2.96 25.08
N ASN A 236 -3.46 4.12 25.73
CA ASN A 236 -3.13 4.25 27.15
C ASN A 236 -3.48 5.65 27.65
N ALA A 237 -3.46 5.83 28.99
CA ALA A 237 -3.72 7.11 29.65
C ALA A 237 -2.84 8.27 29.15
N ALA A 238 -1.57 8.02 28.79
CA ALA A 238 -0.68 9.07 28.31
C ALA A 238 -1.11 9.62 26.94
N ILE A 239 -1.50 8.76 26.00
CA ILE A 239 -2.05 9.20 24.70
C ILE A 239 -3.43 9.83 24.88
N ARG A 240 -4.26 9.32 25.81
CA ARG A 240 -5.55 9.92 26.13
C ARG A 240 -5.40 11.37 26.59
N ALA A 241 -4.42 11.64 27.45
CA ALA A 241 -4.10 12.99 27.92
C ALA A 241 -3.64 13.93 26.78
N LEU A 242 -3.10 13.41 25.67
CA LEU A 242 -2.75 14.21 24.49
C LEU A 242 -3.96 14.48 23.58
N LEU A 243 -4.94 13.56 23.57
CA LEU A 243 -6.17 13.71 22.80
C LEU A 243 -7.17 14.64 23.49
N GLN A 244 -7.16 14.71 24.82
CA GLN A 244 -8.10 15.52 25.59
C GLN A 244 -8.11 17.00 25.16
N PRO A 245 -6.97 17.71 25.06
CA PRO A 245 -6.97 19.11 24.62
C PRO A 245 -7.46 19.30 23.18
N LEU A 246 -7.27 18.30 22.30
CA LEU A 246 -7.80 18.34 20.94
C LEU A 246 -9.32 18.23 20.95
N ALA A 247 -9.88 17.36 21.79
CA ALA A 247 -11.33 17.24 21.96
C ALA A 247 -11.94 18.51 22.59
N ASP A 248 -11.28 19.07 23.61
CA ASP A 248 -11.73 20.28 24.30
C ASP A 248 -11.76 21.51 23.36
N GLY A 249 -10.93 21.51 22.30
CA GLY A 249 -10.94 22.53 21.25
C GLY A 249 -12.21 22.52 20.37
N TYR A 250 -13.01 21.46 20.43
CA TYR A 250 -14.26 21.31 19.68
C TYR A 250 -15.41 20.92 20.62
N PRO A 251 -15.89 21.83 21.49
CA PRO A 251 -16.86 21.50 22.54
C PRO A 251 -18.24 21.05 22.04
N ALA A 252 -18.59 21.39 20.78
CA ALA A 252 -19.82 20.93 20.15
C ALA A 252 -19.71 19.51 19.56
N LEU A 253 -18.49 18.95 19.47
CA LEU A 253 -18.23 17.68 18.81
C LEU A 253 -18.77 16.52 19.66
N ALA A 254 -19.63 15.68 19.08
CA ALA A 254 -20.11 14.47 19.76
C ALA A 254 -19.05 13.35 19.70
N VAL A 255 -17.99 13.50 20.50
CA VAL A 255 -16.84 12.59 20.55
C VAL A 255 -16.73 11.87 21.90
N THR A 256 -16.53 10.56 21.86
CA THR A 256 -16.22 9.73 23.03
C THR A 256 -14.75 9.30 23.00
N LEU A 257 -13.96 9.75 23.96
CA LEU A 257 -12.58 9.28 24.15
C LEU A 257 -12.59 8.02 25.03
N THR A 258 -12.10 6.90 24.52
CA THR A 258 -11.96 5.66 25.30
C THR A 258 -10.49 5.36 25.59
N GLU A 259 -10.23 4.55 26.61
CA GLU A 259 -8.88 4.06 26.93
C GLU A 259 -8.78 2.56 26.67
N GLY A 260 -7.73 2.16 25.94
CA GLY A 260 -7.53 0.80 25.45
C GLY A 260 -8.57 0.38 24.40
N ASN A 261 -8.54 -0.92 24.11
CA ASN A 261 -9.56 -1.67 23.37
C ASN A 261 -10.03 -1.03 22.04
N ALA A 262 -9.07 -0.58 21.23
CA ALA A 262 -9.33 0.02 19.92
C ALA A 262 -10.17 -0.88 19.00
N GLN A 263 -10.01 -2.20 19.10
CA GLN A 263 -10.82 -3.17 18.35
C GLN A 263 -12.31 -3.08 18.70
N THR A 264 -12.67 -2.88 19.97
CA THR A 264 -14.08 -2.70 20.37
C THR A 264 -14.64 -1.40 19.81
N ALA A 265 -13.87 -0.30 19.88
CA ALA A 265 -14.28 0.97 19.28
C ALA A 265 -14.49 0.86 17.75
N MET A 266 -13.57 0.19 17.04
CA MET A 266 -13.73 -0.08 15.61
C MET A 266 -14.93 -0.99 15.31
N THR A 267 -15.15 -2.01 16.15
CA THR A 267 -16.29 -2.93 16.01
C THR A 267 -17.63 -2.19 16.15
N ALA A 268 -17.71 -1.24 17.09
CA ALA A 268 -18.89 -0.43 17.34
C ALA A 268 -19.22 0.55 16.19
N ALA A 269 -18.22 1.00 15.45
CA ALA A 269 -18.36 2.01 14.41
C ALA A 269 -18.87 1.45 13.07
N ASP A 270 -19.49 2.31 12.26
CA ASP A 270 -19.96 2.00 10.91
C ASP A 270 -18.87 2.26 9.86
N ALA A 271 -17.94 3.17 10.14
CA ALA A 271 -16.79 3.45 9.31
C ALA A 271 -15.58 3.92 10.15
N VAL A 272 -14.38 3.86 9.57
CA VAL A 272 -13.12 4.06 10.30
C VAL A 272 -12.20 5.08 9.60
N LEU A 273 -11.88 6.18 10.28
CA LEU A 273 -10.81 7.09 9.86
C LEU A 273 -9.52 6.71 10.61
N VAL A 274 -8.52 6.24 9.89
CA VAL A 274 -7.39 5.54 10.52
C VAL A 274 -6.04 5.98 9.99
N LYS A 275 -5.08 6.06 10.91
CA LYS A 275 -3.68 6.25 10.56
C LYS A 275 -3.09 4.97 9.96
N SER A 276 -2.26 5.10 8.92
CA SER A 276 -1.59 3.95 8.26
C SER A 276 -0.80 3.07 9.24
N GLY A 277 -1.09 1.76 9.27
CA GLY A 277 -0.45 0.78 10.16
C GLY A 277 -1.18 -0.57 10.20
N THR A 278 -0.82 -1.43 11.15
CA THR A 278 -1.46 -2.74 11.38
C THR A 278 -2.96 -2.64 11.63
N VAL A 279 -3.39 -1.56 12.25
CA VAL A 279 -4.80 -1.27 12.54
C VAL A 279 -5.68 -1.16 11.27
N THR A 280 -5.08 -0.87 10.10
CA THR A 280 -5.81 -0.89 8.82
C THR A 280 -6.25 -2.29 8.43
N LEU A 281 -5.44 -3.31 8.76
CA LEU A 281 -5.82 -4.70 8.57
C LEU A 281 -6.91 -5.12 9.57
N GLU A 282 -6.81 -4.69 10.83
CA GLU A 282 -7.87 -4.95 11.83
C GLU A 282 -9.22 -4.40 11.38
N ALA A 283 -9.26 -3.16 10.91
CA ALA A 283 -10.48 -2.55 10.38
C ALA A 283 -11.06 -3.34 9.18
N ALA A 284 -10.19 -3.85 8.29
CA ALA A 284 -10.61 -4.70 7.19
C ALA A 284 -11.16 -6.04 7.70
N LEU A 285 -10.49 -6.69 8.64
CA LEU A 285 -10.96 -7.96 9.22
C LEU A 285 -12.33 -7.80 9.90
N LEU A 286 -12.61 -6.64 10.50
CA LEU A 286 -13.90 -6.22 11.07
C LEU A 286 -14.94 -5.75 10.03
N LYS A 287 -14.62 -5.82 8.73
CA LYS A 287 -15.47 -5.43 7.60
C LYS A 287 -15.85 -3.96 7.58
N LYS A 288 -15.01 -3.09 8.16
CA LYS A 288 -15.31 -1.66 8.28
C LYS A 288 -14.83 -0.90 7.04
N PRO A 289 -15.70 -0.15 6.34
CA PRO A 289 -15.24 0.83 5.38
C PRO A 289 -14.31 1.83 6.08
N MET A 290 -13.27 2.28 5.40
CA MET A 290 -12.26 3.12 6.02
C MET A 290 -11.67 4.15 5.07
N VAL A 291 -11.09 5.19 5.66
CA VAL A 291 -10.18 6.13 5.00
C VAL A 291 -8.84 6.06 5.72
N ILE A 292 -7.78 5.80 4.95
CA ILE A 292 -6.42 5.71 5.49
C ILE A 292 -5.74 7.05 5.28
N SER A 293 -5.16 7.61 6.33
CA SER A 293 -4.37 8.84 6.24
C SER A 293 -3.08 8.73 7.01
N TYR A 294 -2.06 9.49 6.59
CA TYR A 294 -0.82 9.57 7.36
C TYR A 294 -0.05 10.84 7.06
N LYS A 295 0.52 11.46 8.10
CA LYS A 295 1.48 12.56 8.02
C LYS A 295 2.77 12.16 8.69
N VAL A 296 3.90 12.35 8.02
CA VAL A 296 5.24 12.21 8.61
C VAL A 296 5.93 13.56 8.57
N PRO A 297 6.96 13.80 9.40
CA PRO A 297 7.79 14.98 9.28
C PRO A 297 8.32 15.14 7.85
N TRP A 298 8.40 16.37 7.35
CA TRP A 298 8.69 16.66 5.94
C TRP A 298 9.95 15.94 5.42
N LEU A 299 11.03 15.94 6.21
CA LEU A 299 12.28 15.27 5.86
C LEU A 299 12.11 13.76 5.69
N THR A 300 11.37 13.12 6.59
CA THR A 300 11.02 11.69 6.49
C THR A 300 10.19 11.43 5.23
N GLY A 301 9.24 12.32 4.92
CA GLY A 301 8.44 12.26 3.70
C GLY A 301 9.30 12.32 2.43
N GLN A 302 10.34 13.16 2.40
CA GLN A 302 11.27 13.25 1.26
C GLN A 302 12.11 11.98 1.10
N ILE A 303 12.53 11.35 2.21
CA ILE A 303 13.29 10.09 2.18
C ILE A 303 12.40 8.94 1.67
N MET A 304 11.17 8.84 2.19
CA MET A 304 10.23 7.77 1.82
C MET A 304 9.81 7.85 0.36
N ARG A 305 9.71 9.05 -0.24
CA ARG A 305 9.43 9.23 -1.67
C ARG A 305 10.44 8.53 -2.59
N ARG A 306 11.68 8.36 -2.13
CA ARG A 306 12.75 7.70 -2.91
C ARG A 306 12.80 6.18 -2.68
N GLN A 307 11.96 5.63 -1.81
CA GLN A 307 11.99 4.22 -1.36
C GLN A 307 10.66 3.50 -1.56
N GLY A 308 9.66 4.14 -2.20
CA GLY A 308 8.33 3.59 -2.37
C GLY A 308 8.29 2.50 -3.45
N TYR A 309 8.40 1.24 -3.02
CA TYR A 309 8.27 0.08 -3.92
C TYR A 309 6.81 -0.20 -4.31
N LEU A 310 5.85 0.34 -3.57
CA LEU A 310 4.42 0.15 -3.80
C LEU A 310 3.67 1.49 -3.82
N PRO A 311 2.60 1.61 -4.63
CA PRO A 311 1.82 2.83 -4.74
C PRO A 311 0.88 3.05 -3.54
N TYR A 312 0.69 2.04 -2.69
CA TYR A 312 -0.20 2.04 -1.54
C TYR A 312 0.56 1.79 -0.23
N VAL A 313 0.04 2.33 0.87
CA VAL A 313 0.62 2.20 2.23
C VAL A 313 -0.24 1.37 3.17
N GLY A 314 -1.55 1.26 2.91
CA GLY A 314 -2.50 0.53 3.73
C GLY A 314 -2.48 -0.98 3.44
N LEU A 315 -2.44 -1.80 4.48
CA LEU A 315 -2.45 -3.27 4.32
C LEU A 315 -3.61 -3.80 3.48
N PRO A 316 -4.85 -3.26 3.56
CA PRO A 316 -5.94 -3.75 2.72
C PRO A 316 -5.68 -3.55 1.22
N ASN A 317 -5.14 -2.39 0.84
CA ASN A 317 -4.79 -2.10 -0.56
C ASN A 317 -3.60 -2.93 -1.04
N ILE A 318 -2.60 -3.12 -0.16
CA ILE A 318 -1.44 -4.00 -0.42
C ILE A 318 -1.89 -5.43 -0.70
N LEU A 319 -2.73 -5.98 0.16
CA LEU A 319 -3.21 -7.36 0.02
C LEU A 319 -4.14 -7.54 -1.18
N ALA A 320 -4.88 -6.49 -1.55
CA ALA A 320 -5.72 -6.48 -2.73
C ALA A 320 -4.94 -6.22 -4.04
N GLY A 321 -3.69 -5.74 -3.95
CA GLY A 321 -2.90 -5.32 -5.11
C GLY A 321 -3.43 -4.08 -5.83
N ARG A 322 -4.44 -3.40 -5.27
CA ARG A 322 -5.15 -2.25 -5.87
C ARG A 322 -5.76 -1.37 -4.78
N PHE A 323 -6.10 -0.12 -5.13
CA PHE A 323 -6.88 0.74 -4.25
C PHE A 323 -8.31 0.22 -4.12
N ILE A 324 -8.63 -0.32 -2.95
CA ILE A 324 -10.00 -0.66 -2.55
C ILE A 324 -10.52 0.34 -1.51
N VAL A 325 -9.63 0.99 -0.75
CA VAL A 325 -9.97 2.08 0.17
C VAL A 325 -9.12 3.32 -0.10
N PRO A 326 -9.67 4.53 0.09
CA PRO A 326 -8.95 5.76 -0.17
C PRO A 326 -7.76 5.95 0.80
N GLU A 327 -6.62 6.33 0.23
CA GLU A 327 -5.41 6.72 0.95
C GLU A 327 -5.12 8.20 0.69
N ILE A 328 -5.29 9.03 1.72
CA ILE A 328 -5.10 10.49 1.62
C ILE A 328 -3.91 10.87 2.50
N LEU A 329 -2.75 11.10 1.87
CA LEU A 329 -1.46 11.14 2.56
C LEU A 329 -0.83 12.55 2.54
N GLN A 330 -0.07 12.84 3.60
CA GLN A 330 0.80 14.00 3.72
C GLN A 330 0.05 15.33 3.47
N HIS A 331 0.49 16.10 2.47
CA HIS A 331 -0.09 17.38 2.06
C HIS A 331 -1.52 17.26 1.50
N PHE A 332 -1.93 16.09 1.00
CA PHE A 332 -3.31 15.87 0.55
C PHE A 332 -4.28 15.62 1.71
N ALA A 333 -3.76 15.27 2.90
CA ALA A 333 -4.57 15.06 4.10
C ALA A 333 -4.99 16.40 4.71
N THR A 334 -5.89 17.10 4.01
CA THR A 334 -6.59 18.27 4.54
C THR A 334 -7.88 17.85 5.24
N PRO A 335 -8.38 18.64 6.20
CA PRO A 335 -9.64 18.34 6.88
C PRO A 335 -10.81 18.10 5.93
N GLU A 336 -10.91 18.88 4.86
CA GLU A 336 -11.96 18.79 3.84
C GLU A 336 -11.85 17.50 3.04
N ALA A 337 -10.65 17.16 2.55
CA ALA A 337 -10.45 15.94 1.78
C ALA A 337 -10.74 14.68 2.61
N LEU A 338 -10.38 14.69 3.90
CA LEU A 338 -10.71 13.60 4.82
C LEU A 338 -12.20 13.54 5.11
N ALA A 339 -12.87 14.68 5.34
CA ALA A 339 -14.31 14.75 5.55
C ALA A 339 -15.09 14.24 4.33
N ASP A 340 -14.74 14.70 3.13
CA ASP A 340 -15.39 14.31 1.87
C ASP A 340 -15.26 12.80 1.63
N ALA A 341 -14.04 12.27 1.73
CA ALA A 341 -13.79 10.86 1.53
C ALA A 341 -14.45 9.97 2.59
N MET A 342 -14.50 10.44 3.84
CA MET A 342 -15.08 9.66 4.93
C MET A 342 -16.60 9.61 4.84
N LEU A 343 -17.25 10.73 4.53
CA LEU A 343 -18.71 10.76 4.31
C LEU A 343 -19.10 9.94 3.08
N LEU A 344 -18.30 9.98 2.00
CA LEU A 344 -18.51 9.12 0.84
C LEU A 344 -18.42 7.63 1.23
N GLN A 345 -17.37 7.24 1.97
CA GLN A 345 -17.20 5.86 2.44
C GLN A 345 -18.31 5.40 3.40
N LEU A 346 -18.88 6.32 4.19
CA LEU A 346 -19.97 6.03 5.12
C LEU A 346 -21.32 5.87 4.39
N ASN A 347 -21.60 6.73 3.42
CA ASN A 347 -22.93 6.86 2.79
C ASN A 347 -23.08 6.04 1.48
N ASP A 348 -22.00 5.54 0.88
CA ASP A 348 -22.07 4.69 -0.31
C ASP A 348 -22.33 3.22 0.05
N ASP A 349 -23.62 2.84 0.08
CA ASP A 349 -24.07 1.48 0.40
C ASP A 349 -23.55 0.42 -0.58
N ALA A 350 -23.42 0.75 -1.86
CA ALA A 350 -22.96 -0.20 -2.88
C ALA A 350 -21.47 -0.53 -2.68
N ASN A 351 -20.67 0.50 -2.46
CA ASN A 351 -19.26 0.34 -2.14
C ASN A 351 -19.07 -0.35 -0.79
N ARG A 352 -19.87 -0.04 0.23
CA ARG A 352 -19.82 -0.76 1.52
C ARG A 352 -20.05 -2.26 1.39
N ARG A 353 -21.05 -2.68 0.61
CA ARG A 353 -21.29 -4.11 0.33
C ARG A 353 -20.08 -4.75 -0.37
N THR A 354 -19.54 -4.06 -1.38
CA THR A 354 -18.33 -4.50 -2.09
C THR A 354 -17.15 -4.68 -1.14
N LEU A 355 -16.93 -3.72 -0.23
CA LEU A 355 -15.87 -3.80 0.77
C LEU A 355 -16.08 -4.94 1.76
N VAL A 356 -17.32 -5.20 2.20
CA VAL A 356 -17.64 -6.34 3.06
C VAL A 356 -17.24 -7.65 2.36
N ASP A 357 -17.58 -7.83 1.09
CA ASP A 357 -17.23 -9.04 0.33
C ASP A 357 -15.71 -9.21 0.20
N LEU A 358 -15.02 -8.15 -0.25
CA LEU A 358 -13.56 -8.14 -0.42
C LEU A 358 -12.83 -8.42 0.90
N PHE A 359 -13.29 -7.81 2.00
CA PHE A 359 -12.72 -8.01 3.31
C PHE A 359 -13.08 -9.37 3.93
N THR A 360 -14.18 -9.98 3.50
CA THR A 360 -14.53 -11.35 3.90
C THR A 360 -13.62 -12.35 3.21
N ASP A 361 -13.40 -12.23 1.91
CA ASP A 361 -12.42 -13.04 1.18
C ASP A 361 -11.02 -12.89 1.79
N MET A 362 -10.58 -11.65 2.04
CA MET A 362 -9.30 -11.38 2.70
C MET A 362 -9.20 -12.06 4.07
N HIS A 363 -10.27 -12.01 4.88
CA HIS A 363 -10.29 -12.67 6.19
C HIS A 363 -10.15 -14.19 6.03
N HIS A 364 -10.92 -14.83 5.13
CA HIS A 364 -10.79 -16.27 4.88
C HIS A 364 -9.38 -16.67 4.42
N ARG A 365 -8.77 -15.89 3.52
CA ARG A 365 -7.40 -16.16 3.05
C ARG A 365 -6.37 -16.08 4.17
N LEU A 366 -6.53 -15.13 5.09
CA LEU A 366 -5.60 -14.91 6.20
C LEU A 366 -5.82 -15.86 7.38
N ARG A 367 -7.02 -16.41 7.54
CA ARG A 367 -7.38 -17.30 8.64
C ARG A 367 -6.89 -18.72 8.36
N CYS A 368 -5.77 -19.09 8.94
CA CYS A 368 -5.10 -20.37 8.67
C CYS A 368 -4.76 -21.16 9.93
N ASN A 369 -5.33 -20.82 11.09
CA ASN A 369 -4.91 -21.37 12.38
C ASN A 369 -3.41 -21.15 12.60
N THR A 370 -3.02 -19.88 12.69
CA THR A 370 -1.62 -19.44 12.73
C THR A 370 -0.84 -20.15 13.83
N ALA A 371 -1.42 -20.25 15.03
CA ALA A 371 -0.84 -20.95 16.19
C ALA A 371 -0.41 -22.37 15.83
N GLU A 372 -1.33 -23.11 15.23
CA GLU A 372 -1.16 -24.51 14.88
C GLU A 372 -0.06 -24.71 13.83
N ARG A 373 -0.17 -23.98 12.71
CA ARG A 373 0.76 -24.11 11.59
C ARG A 373 2.17 -23.62 11.95
N ALA A 374 2.27 -22.56 12.76
CA ALA A 374 3.55 -22.07 13.25
C ALA A 374 4.21 -23.10 14.19
N ALA A 375 3.45 -23.70 15.11
CA ALA A 375 3.96 -24.73 16.01
C ALA A 375 4.44 -25.97 15.27
N GLU A 376 3.74 -26.43 14.22
CA GLU A 376 4.20 -27.54 13.38
C GLU A 376 5.58 -27.30 12.80
N VAL A 377 5.80 -26.13 12.21
CA VAL A 377 7.10 -25.76 11.64
C VAL A 377 8.18 -25.68 12.72
N VAL A 378 7.86 -25.13 13.89
CA VAL A 378 8.83 -25.03 14.99
C VAL A 378 9.23 -26.42 15.50
N VAL A 379 8.29 -27.36 15.59
CA VAL A 379 8.60 -28.75 15.98
C VAL A 379 9.45 -29.43 14.91
N ASP A 380 9.10 -29.28 13.63
CA ASP A 380 9.82 -29.88 12.50
C ASP A 380 11.26 -29.36 12.38
N VAL A 381 11.48 -28.07 12.64
CA VAL A 381 12.81 -27.45 12.60
C VAL A 381 13.60 -27.70 13.90
N GLY A 382 12.92 -27.75 15.05
CA GLY A 382 13.53 -27.81 16.38
C GLY A 382 13.80 -29.22 16.91
N THR A 383 13.31 -30.29 16.27
CA THR A 383 13.62 -31.67 16.69
C THR A 383 14.63 -32.34 15.76
N PRO A 384 15.80 -32.79 16.26
CA PRO A 384 16.72 -33.60 15.45
C PRO A 384 16.07 -34.94 15.12
N MET A 385 16.03 -35.29 13.83
CA MET A 385 15.38 -36.50 13.33
C MET A 385 15.94 -37.78 13.98
N SER A 386 15.04 -38.67 14.39
CA SER A 386 15.36 -40.11 14.44
C SER A 386 15.59 -40.62 13.01
N ALA A 387 16.62 -41.43 12.83
CA ALA A 387 16.97 -42.04 11.55
C ALA A 387 15.79 -42.88 11.03
N GLY A 388 15.02 -42.34 10.06
CA GLY A 388 13.94 -43.10 9.44
C GLY A 388 12.83 -42.30 8.74
N ARG A 389 12.68 -40.99 9.01
CA ARG A 389 11.70 -40.17 8.29
C ARG A 389 12.35 -39.37 7.17
N THR A 390 12.27 -39.88 5.95
CA THR A 390 12.63 -39.17 4.71
C THR A 390 12.22 -37.70 4.82
N ARG A 391 13.22 -36.80 4.84
CA ARG A 391 13.10 -35.35 4.65
C ARG A 391 11.98 -35.15 3.65
N VAL A 392 10.88 -34.50 4.06
CA VAL A 392 9.69 -34.26 3.22
C VAL A 392 10.20 -34.05 1.82
N LEU A 393 9.86 -35.01 0.96
CA LEU A 393 10.28 -35.07 -0.43
C LEU A 393 10.29 -33.63 -0.91
N ARG A 394 11.50 -33.15 -1.23
CA ARG A 394 11.69 -32.05 -2.16
C ARG A 394 10.82 -32.48 -3.32
N ARG A 395 9.57 -31.98 -3.35
CA ARG A 395 8.57 -32.38 -4.33
C ARG A 395 9.31 -32.17 -5.62
N GLN A 396 9.63 -33.26 -6.31
CA GLN A 396 10.28 -33.18 -7.60
C GLN A 396 9.40 -32.20 -8.35
N ALA A 397 9.95 -31.01 -8.59
CA ALA A 397 9.30 -30.07 -9.48
C ALA A 397 9.04 -30.91 -10.73
N ALA A 398 7.76 -31.03 -11.11
CA ALA A 398 7.43 -31.41 -12.47
C ALA A 398 8.41 -30.69 -13.37
N PRO A 399 9.01 -31.36 -14.38
CA PRO A 399 10.12 -30.82 -15.14
C PRO A 399 9.76 -29.39 -15.45
N ALA A 400 10.47 -28.46 -14.80
CA ALA A 400 10.11 -27.08 -14.88
C ALA A 400 10.19 -26.80 -16.38
N THR A 401 9.06 -26.52 -17.01
CA THR A 401 9.05 -25.42 -17.97
C THR A 401 9.83 -24.35 -17.23
N VAL A 402 11.07 -24.14 -17.68
CA VAL A 402 11.97 -23.17 -17.09
C VAL A 402 11.27 -21.85 -17.28
N GLN A 403 10.40 -21.52 -16.34
CA GLN A 403 9.95 -20.17 -16.13
C GLN A 403 11.19 -19.55 -15.51
N ARG A 404 11.99 -18.96 -16.39
CA ARG A 404 13.13 -18.13 -16.01
C ARG A 404 12.64 -17.26 -14.86
N GLY A 405 13.42 -17.21 -13.78
CA GLY A 405 13.11 -16.34 -12.65
C GLY A 405 12.83 -14.93 -13.15
N LEU A 406 12.03 -14.17 -12.40
CA LEU A 406 11.81 -12.74 -12.65
C LEU A 406 13.14 -12.01 -12.53
N ASP A 407 13.89 -11.99 -13.62
CA ASP A 407 15.03 -11.13 -13.81
C ASP A 407 14.47 -9.77 -14.21
N PHE A 408 14.46 -8.85 -13.24
CA PHE A 408 13.87 -7.52 -13.37
C PHE A 408 14.59 -6.62 -14.40
N ASP A 409 15.72 -7.10 -14.94
CA ASP A 409 16.53 -6.46 -15.95
C ASP A 409 16.75 -7.34 -17.19
N ASP A 410 15.97 -8.44 -17.38
CA ASP A 410 16.10 -9.29 -18.57
C ASP A 410 15.79 -8.47 -19.84
N PRO A 411 16.77 -8.26 -20.74
CA PRO A 411 16.56 -7.50 -21.98
C PRO A 411 15.54 -8.14 -22.93
N SER A 412 15.05 -9.34 -22.63
CA SER A 412 14.03 -10.06 -23.40
C SER A 412 12.59 -9.83 -22.95
N GLU A 413 12.33 -9.10 -21.86
CA GLU A 413 10.97 -8.71 -21.46
C GLU A 413 10.47 -7.53 -22.33
N LEU A 414 9.28 -7.68 -22.96
CA LEU A 414 8.66 -6.62 -23.77
C LEU A 414 8.27 -5.43 -22.87
N LEU A 415 9.11 -4.40 -22.88
CA LEU A 415 8.93 -3.15 -22.15
C LEU A 415 8.07 -2.17 -22.97
N CYS A 416 6.94 -1.75 -22.40
CA CYS A 416 6.12 -0.68 -22.93
C CYS A 416 6.40 0.65 -22.21
N GLY A 417 6.52 1.74 -22.96
CA GLY A 417 6.47 3.11 -22.42
C GLY A 417 5.13 3.76 -22.71
N VAL A 418 4.63 4.57 -21.78
CA VAL A 418 3.33 5.26 -21.88
C VAL A 418 3.46 6.70 -21.44
N ASP A 419 2.87 7.62 -22.19
CA ASP A 419 2.78 9.04 -21.85
C ASP A 419 1.47 9.65 -22.40
N GLU A 420 1.04 10.79 -21.86
CA GLU A 420 -0.14 11.53 -22.27
C GLU A 420 0.16 12.88 -22.94
N ALA A 421 -0.80 13.34 -23.74
CA ALA A 421 -0.85 14.69 -24.25
C ALA A 421 -2.22 15.31 -24.02
N GLY A 422 -2.23 16.57 -23.58
CA GLY A 422 -3.44 17.39 -23.54
C GLY A 422 -4.21 17.38 -22.23
N ARG A 423 -3.54 17.39 -21.08
CA ARG A 423 -4.22 17.58 -19.79
C ARG A 423 -4.70 19.02 -19.53
N GLY A 424 -3.87 20.01 -19.86
CA GLY A 424 -4.16 21.43 -19.63
C GLY A 424 -5.09 22.18 -20.63
N PRO A 425 -5.29 21.75 -21.88
CA PRO A 425 -6.18 22.42 -22.84
C PRO A 425 -7.63 22.61 -22.36
N LEU A 426 -8.26 23.69 -22.82
CA LEU A 426 -9.69 23.96 -22.62
C LEU A 426 -10.56 23.17 -23.62
N ALA A 427 -9.98 22.74 -24.74
CA ALA A 427 -10.68 22.04 -25.81
C ALA A 427 -9.91 20.81 -26.31
N GLY A 428 -10.67 19.83 -26.79
CA GLY A 428 -10.20 18.57 -27.34
C GLY A 428 -9.99 17.48 -26.29
N PRO A 429 -9.84 16.22 -26.73
CA PRO A 429 -9.61 15.08 -25.85
C PRO A 429 -8.24 15.14 -25.15
N VAL A 430 -8.07 14.26 -24.17
CA VAL A 430 -6.74 13.84 -23.68
C VAL A 430 -6.36 12.56 -24.40
N LEU A 431 -5.15 12.52 -24.95
CA LEU A 431 -4.61 11.35 -25.64
C LEU A 431 -3.52 10.72 -24.78
N ALA A 432 -3.39 9.41 -24.87
CA ALA A 432 -2.23 8.68 -24.40
C ALA A 432 -1.73 7.74 -25.49
N ALA A 433 -0.43 7.50 -25.51
CA ALA A 433 0.18 6.51 -26.38
C ALA A 433 0.90 5.46 -25.56
N ALA A 434 0.93 4.23 -26.07
CA ALA A 434 1.71 3.12 -25.55
C ALA A 434 2.64 2.63 -26.66
N VAL A 435 3.92 2.45 -26.36
CA VAL A 435 4.95 2.09 -27.35
C VAL A 435 5.87 1.01 -26.80
N ILE A 436 6.03 -0.08 -27.56
CA ILE A 436 7.04 -1.11 -27.36
C ILE A 436 8.08 -0.96 -28.47
N LEU A 437 9.30 -0.55 -28.11
CA LEU A 437 10.40 -0.42 -29.08
C LEU A 437 11.02 -1.78 -29.39
N ASP A 438 11.47 -1.97 -30.62
CA ASP A 438 12.21 -3.17 -31.02
C ASP A 438 13.67 -3.09 -30.54
N PRO A 439 14.13 -3.99 -29.63
CA PRO A 439 15.52 -4.00 -29.17
C PRO A 439 16.50 -4.43 -30.28
N ALA A 440 16.04 -5.13 -31.32
CA ALA A 440 16.85 -5.53 -32.47
C ALA A 440 16.95 -4.42 -33.53
N ALA A 441 16.05 -3.42 -33.51
CA ALA A 441 16.08 -2.31 -34.45
C ALA A 441 17.13 -1.26 -34.07
N PRO A 442 17.68 -0.51 -35.05
CA PRO A 442 18.62 0.57 -34.76
C PRO A 442 17.97 1.66 -33.89
N ARG A 443 18.64 1.99 -32.76
CA ARG A 443 18.18 3.02 -31.82
C ARG A 443 17.75 4.30 -32.52
N ILE A 444 16.61 4.84 -32.09
CA ILE A 444 16.10 6.11 -32.59
C ILE A 444 16.88 7.24 -31.91
N ARG A 445 17.86 7.81 -32.62
CA ARG A 445 18.59 9.01 -32.14
C ARG A 445 17.66 10.22 -32.11
N GLY A 446 17.74 11.00 -31.02
CA GLY A 446 17.00 12.25 -30.84
C GLY A 446 15.66 12.12 -30.12
N LEU A 447 15.36 10.97 -29.50
CA LEU A 447 14.23 10.84 -28.58
C LEU A 447 14.51 11.66 -27.31
N ASP A 448 13.55 12.49 -26.94
CA ASP A 448 13.54 13.35 -25.74
C ASP A 448 12.08 13.76 -25.45
N ASP A 449 11.85 14.53 -24.37
CA ASP A 449 10.54 15.16 -24.08
C ASP A 449 10.02 15.88 -25.34
N SER A 450 8.78 15.58 -25.72
CA SER A 450 8.11 16.20 -26.87
C SER A 450 8.09 17.73 -26.81
N LYS A 451 8.16 18.33 -25.60
CA LYS A 451 8.22 19.77 -25.37
C LYS A 451 9.60 20.37 -25.65
N ALA A 452 10.66 19.58 -25.52
CA ALA A 452 12.03 19.99 -25.86
C ALA A 452 12.30 19.97 -27.38
N LEU A 453 11.42 19.31 -28.15
CA LEU A 453 11.57 19.10 -29.58
C LEU A 453 10.70 20.05 -30.43
N SER A 454 11.26 20.53 -31.55
CA SER A 454 10.50 21.29 -32.54
C SER A 454 9.41 20.44 -33.20
N ALA A 455 8.34 21.06 -33.69
CA ALA A 455 7.24 20.35 -34.35
C ALA A 455 7.74 19.52 -35.56
N ALA A 456 8.63 20.10 -36.39
CA ALA A 456 9.21 19.42 -37.54
C ALA A 456 10.07 18.20 -37.14
N THR A 457 10.78 18.27 -36.01
CA THR A 457 11.54 17.13 -35.47
C THR A 457 10.60 16.05 -34.95
N ARG A 458 9.53 16.43 -34.24
CA ARG A 458 8.52 15.49 -33.74
C ARG A 458 7.83 14.72 -34.86
N GLU A 459 7.45 15.40 -35.95
CA GLU A 459 6.85 14.77 -37.14
C GLU A 459 7.78 13.73 -37.77
N LYS A 460 9.07 14.06 -37.95
CA LYS A 460 10.06 13.09 -38.45
C LYS A 460 10.29 11.90 -37.51
N LEU A 461 10.25 12.15 -36.19
CA LEU A 461 10.41 11.08 -35.19
C LEU A 461 9.16 10.20 -35.11
N PHE A 462 7.96 10.75 -35.33
CA PHE A 462 6.70 10.02 -35.33
C PHE A 462 6.75 8.83 -36.31
N ASP A 463 7.12 9.09 -37.57
CA ASP A 463 7.21 8.05 -38.61
C ASP A 463 8.27 6.99 -38.25
N ARG A 464 9.41 7.43 -37.70
CA ARG A 464 10.49 6.52 -37.27
C ARG A 464 10.11 5.67 -36.06
N ILE A 465 9.30 6.20 -35.14
CA ILE A 465 8.81 5.46 -33.98
C ILE A 465 7.84 4.37 -34.44
N ILE A 466 6.91 4.70 -35.35
CA ILE A 466 5.98 3.73 -35.94
C ILE A 466 6.76 2.61 -36.62
N GLU A 467 7.70 2.95 -37.51
CA GLU A 467 8.50 2.00 -38.28
C GLU A 467 9.32 1.04 -37.38
N ARG A 468 9.82 1.51 -36.24
CA ARG A 468 10.80 0.79 -35.40
C ARG A 468 10.22 0.28 -34.07
N SER A 469 8.91 0.37 -33.91
CA SER A 469 8.20 -0.19 -32.76
C SER A 469 7.71 -1.60 -33.07
N LEU A 470 7.80 -2.51 -32.10
CA LEU A 470 7.18 -3.84 -32.21
C LEU A 470 5.66 -3.73 -32.14
N ALA A 471 5.16 -2.82 -31.30
CA ALA A 471 3.77 -2.47 -31.21
C ALA A 471 3.63 -1.04 -30.68
N TYR A 472 2.62 -0.33 -31.15
CA TYR A 472 2.19 0.93 -30.57
C TYR A 472 0.68 1.04 -30.64
N CYS A 473 0.11 1.86 -29.77
CA CYS A 473 -1.31 2.21 -29.81
C CYS A 473 -1.47 3.63 -29.26
N VAL A 474 -2.36 4.40 -29.88
CA VAL A 474 -2.75 5.73 -29.39
C VAL A 474 -4.25 5.68 -29.11
N ALA A 475 -4.63 6.08 -27.90
CA ALA A 475 -6.02 6.11 -27.47
C ALA A 475 -6.36 7.45 -26.82
N SER A 476 -7.65 7.72 -26.70
CA SER A 476 -8.14 8.98 -26.15
C SER A 476 -9.24 8.76 -25.10
N ALA A 477 -9.38 9.75 -24.22
CA ALA A 477 -10.61 10.01 -23.50
C ALA A 477 -11.23 11.31 -24.04
N SER A 478 -12.50 11.22 -24.40
CA SER A 478 -13.30 12.29 -25.00
C SER A 478 -13.55 13.43 -24.01
N VAL A 479 -14.07 14.54 -24.53
CA VAL A 479 -14.44 15.72 -23.71
C VAL A 479 -15.54 15.35 -22.70
N ASP A 480 -16.52 14.56 -23.12
CA ASP A 480 -17.61 14.09 -22.24
C ASP A 480 -17.08 13.18 -21.11
N GLU A 481 -16.12 12.30 -21.43
CA GLU A 481 -15.46 11.47 -20.41
C GLU A 481 -14.61 12.30 -19.45
N ILE A 482 -13.94 13.36 -19.93
CA ILE A 482 -13.20 14.30 -19.08
C ILE A 482 -14.15 15.02 -18.13
N ASP A 483 -15.28 15.49 -18.63
CA ASP A 483 -16.26 16.20 -17.80
C ASP A 483 -16.95 15.26 -16.79
N THR A 484 -17.12 13.99 -17.13
CA THR A 484 -17.72 12.97 -16.24
C THR A 484 -16.73 12.45 -15.19
N LEU A 485 -15.49 12.15 -15.59
CA LEU A 485 -14.52 11.44 -14.76
C LEU A 485 -13.51 12.36 -14.09
N ASN A 486 -13.47 13.64 -14.47
CA ASN A 486 -12.38 14.58 -14.28
C ASN A 486 -11.10 14.25 -15.09
N ILE A 487 -10.26 15.27 -15.27
CA ILE A 487 -9.07 15.17 -16.15
C ILE A 487 -8.07 14.11 -15.71
N LEU A 488 -7.95 13.83 -14.41
CA LEU A 488 -7.03 12.83 -13.91
C LEU A 488 -7.48 11.43 -14.30
N HIS A 489 -8.74 11.05 -14.00
CA HIS A 489 -9.22 9.70 -14.33
C HIS A 489 -9.42 9.51 -15.84
N ALA A 490 -9.80 10.56 -16.57
CA ALA A 490 -9.83 10.50 -18.04
C ALA A 490 -8.43 10.25 -18.64
N THR A 491 -7.38 10.83 -18.04
CA THR A 491 -5.99 10.51 -18.43
C THR A 491 -5.68 9.04 -18.17
N MET A 492 -6.02 8.53 -16.98
CA MET A 492 -5.81 7.11 -16.64
C MET A 492 -6.58 6.17 -17.57
N LEU A 493 -7.80 6.54 -17.96
CA LEU A 493 -8.61 5.79 -18.93
C LEU A 493 -7.97 5.79 -20.33
N ALA A 494 -7.46 6.93 -20.79
CA ALA A 494 -6.75 7.01 -22.07
C ALA A 494 -5.49 6.12 -22.07
N MET A 495 -4.70 6.17 -21.00
CA MET A 495 -3.51 5.32 -20.84
C MET A 495 -3.88 3.83 -20.80
N GLN A 496 -4.93 3.47 -20.05
CA GLN A 496 -5.44 2.09 -20.00
C GLN A 496 -5.83 1.59 -21.38
N ARG A 497 -6.59 2.38 -22.14
CA ARG A 497 -6.99 2.05 -23.51
C ARG A 497 -5.79 1.91 -24.45
N ALA A 498 -4.80 2.80 -24.32
CA ALA A 498 -3.60 2.73 -25.14
C ALA A 498 -2.83 1.42 -24.89
N VAL A 499 -2.66 1.02 -23.62
CA VAL A 499 -1.98 -0.23 -23.28
C VAL A 499 -2.78 -1.46 -23.72
N LEU A 500 -4.09 -1.48 -23.46
CA LEU A 500 -4.96 -2.61 -23.83
C LEU A 500 -5.16 -2.73 -25.35
N GLY A 501 -4.96 -1.63 -26.11
CA GLY A 501 -5.03 -1.60 -27.56
C GLY A 501 -3.74 -2.01 -28.27
N LEU A 502 -2.68 -2.38 -27.55
CA LEU A 502 -1.45 -2.89 -28.15
C LEU A 502 -1.70 -4.27 -28.78
N ALA A 503 -1.15 -4.48 -29.98
CA ALA A 503 -1.17 -5.79 -30.64
C ALA A 503 -0.33 -6.85 -29.92
N LEU A 504 0.61 -6.42 -29.07
CA LEU A 504 1.47 -7.27 -28.25
C LEU A 504 1.24 -6.94 -26.77
N THR A 505 1.14 -7.97 -25.93
CA THR A 505 1.00 -7.79 -24.49
C THR A 505 2.38 -7.54 -23.86
N PRO A 506 2.63 -6.36 -23.27
CA PRO A 506 3.89 -6.09 -22.58
C PRO A 506 3.99 -6.85 -21.26
N ALA A 507 5.22 -7.20 -20.88
CA ALA A 507 5.53 -7.78 -19.58
C ALA A 507 5.58 -6.70 -18.48
N LEU A 508 6.05 -5.49 -18.83
CA LEU A 508 6.14 -4.33 -17.95
C LEU A 508 5.75 -3.05 -18.72
N VAL A 509 4.97 -2.19 -18.06
CA VAL A 509 4.56 -0.89 -18.59
C VAL A 509 5.14 0.22 -17.72
N LYS A 510 6.04 1.04 -18.27
CA LYS A 510 6.55 2.26 -17.62
C LYS A 510 5.75 3.47 -18.09
N ILE A 511 5.18 4.21 -17.16
CA ILE A 511 4.25 5.32 -17.44
C ILE A 511 4.86 6.62 -16.94
N ASP A 512 4.83 7.69 -17.74
CA ASP A 512 5.23 9.01 -17.27
C ASP A 512 4.30 9.50 -16.14
N GLY A 513 4.91 10.01 -15.08
CA GLY A 513 4.21 10.60 -13.93
C GLY A 513 4.37 9.80 -12.64
N ASN A 514 3.38 9.93 -11.76
CA ASN A 514 3.45 9.41 -10.38
C ASN A 514 2.35 8.40 -10.04
N ARG A 515 1.56 7.97 -11.02
CA ARG A 515 0.44 7.04 -10.87
C ARG A 515 0.37 6.14 -12.09
N CYS A 516 -0.06 4.91 -11.88
CA CYS A 516 -0.37 3.97 -12.96
C CYS A 516 -1.89 3.80 -13.11
N PRO A 517 -2.40 3.63 -14.33
CA PRO A 517 -3.77 3.16 -14.53
C PRO A 517 -3.89 1.69 -14.09
N VAL A 518 -5.13 1.22 -13.90
CA VAL A 518 -5.39 -0.19 -13.60
C VAL A 518 -5.11 -1.03 -14.84
N LEU A 519 -4.10 -1.88 -14.79
CA LEU A 519 -3.65 -2.71 -15.90
C LEU A 519 -3.60 -4.19 -15.48
N PRO A 520 -3.88 -5.14 -16.40
CA PRO A 520 -3.79 -6.57 -16.13
C PRO A 520 -2.34 -7.07 -16.05
N MET A 521 -1.38 -6.25 -16.49
CA MET A 521 0.06 -6.52 -16.45
C MET A 521 0.78 -5.59 -15.46
N ARG A 522 2.06 -5.84 -15.22
CA ARG A 522 2.90 -5.03 -14.33
C ARG A 522 3.04 -3.62 -14.88
N SER A 523 2.97 -2.63 -14.00
CA SER A 523 3.18 -1.23 -14.36
C SER A 523 3.95 -0.46 -13.31
N GLU A 524 4.77 0.49 -13.74
CA GLU A 524 5.60 1.35 -12.91
C GLU A 524 5.46 2.81 -13.36
N ALA A 525 5.30 3.73 -12.42
CA ALA A 525 5.26 5.16 -12.71
C ALA A 525 6.67 5.76 -12.63
N VAL A 526 7.07 6.53 -13.64
CA VAL A 526 8.39 7.16 -13.74
C VAL A 526 8.19 8.67 -13.85
N ILE A 527 8.62 9.42 -12.84
CA ILE A 527 8.48 10.88 -12.86
C ILE A 527 9.52 11.47 -13.83
N GLY A 528 9.05 12.17 -14.88
CA GLY A 528 9.93 12.67 -15.94
C GLY A 528 10.49 11.54 -16.80
N GLY A 529 9.69 10.49 -16.99
CA GLY A 529 10.05 9.31 -17.76
C GLY A 529 10.28 9.62 -19.23
N ASP A 530 9.65 10.67 -19.77
CA ASP A 530 9.84 11.18 -21.13
C ASP A 530 11.28 11.61 -21.43
N ALA A 531 12.05 12.05 -20.44
CA ALA A 531 13.47 12.34 -20.57
C ALA A 531 14.41 11.16 -20.22
N LEU A 532 13.89 10.14 -19.52
CA LEU A 532 14.70 9.07 -18.91
C LEU A 532 14.56 7.71 -19.60
N VAL A 533 13.41 7.42 -20.19
CA VAL A 533 13.04 6.11 -20.72
C VAL A 533 12.66 6.25 -22.20
N PRO A 534 13.44 5.66 -23.13
CA PRO A 534 13.22 5.86 -24.57
C PRO A 534 11.82 5.51 -25.08
N SER A 535 11.20 4.47 -24.53
CA SER A 535 9.84 4.09 -24.89
C SER A 535 8.79 5.09 -24.39
N ILE A 536 9.02 5.74 -23.25
CA ILE A 536 8.16 6.85 -22.77
C ILE A 536 8.38 8.08 -23.63
N SER A 537 9.62 8.43 -23.97
CA SER A 537 9.92 9.53 -24.92
C SER A 537 9.19 9.31 -26.26
N ALA A 538 9.22 8.08 -26.77
CA ALA A 538 8.51 7.72 -27.99
C ALA A 538 6.98 7.86 -27.84
N ALA A 539 6.42 7.38 -26.73
CA ALA A 539 5.00 7.57 -26.42
C ALA A 539 4.60 9.05 -26.32
N SER A 540 5.42 9.88 -25.68
CA SER A 540 5.23 11.33 -25.58
C SER A 540 5.06 11.98 -26.95
N ILE A 541 5.97 11.64 -27.87
CA ILE A 541 5.95 12.14 -29.24
C ILE A 541 4.69 11.66 -29.98
N LEU A 542 4.35 10.36 -29.91
CA LEU A 542 3.16 9.84 -30.58
C LEU A 542 1.86 10.48 -30.07
N ALA A 543 1.69 10.59 -28.75
CA ALA A 543 0.52 11.21 -28.14
C ALA A 543 0.41 12.68 -28.56
N LYS A 544 1.53 13.41 -28.51
CA LYS A 544 1.58 14.83 -28.82
C LYS A 544 1.30 15.13 -30.29
N VAL A 545 1.97 14.45 -31.22
CA VAL A 545 1.79 14.65 -32.67
C VAL A 545 0.38 14.27 -33.09
N THR A 546 -0.12 13.11 -32.63
CA THR A 546 -1.49 12.68 -32.94
C THR A 546 -2.51 13.71 -32.45
N ARG A 547 -2.32 14.22 -31.23
CA ARG A 547 -3.23 15.22 -30.67
C ARG A 547 -3.15 16.55 -31.44
N ASP A 548 -1.97 17.02 -31.77
CA ASP A 548 -1.80 18.28 -32.50
C ASP A 548 -2.49 18.18 -33.89
N ARG A 549 -2.32 17.06 -34.60
CA ARG A 549 -3.04 16.77 -35.86
C ARG A 549 -4.57 16.78 -35.69
N MET A 550 -5.09 16.20 -34.61
CA MET A 550 -6.54 16.27 -34.29
C MET A 550 -7.02 17.71 -34.07
N MET A 551 -6.22 18.54 -33.39
CA MET A 551 -6.58 19.94 -33.18
C MET A 551 -6.52 20.78 -34.46
N HIS A 552 -5.59 20.51 -35.37
CA HIS A 552 -5.56 21.11 -36.71
C HIS A 552 -6.80 20.71 -37.54
N ALA A 553 -7.18 19.44 -37.50
CA ALA A 553 -8.42 18.99 -38.14
C ALA A 553 -9.66 19.66 -37.52
N LEU A 554 -9.65 19.87 -36.21
CA LEU A 554 -10.71 20.58 -35.52
C LEU A 554 -10.78 22.06 -35.88
N HIS A 555 -9.64 22.71 -36.10
CA HIS A 555 -9.59 24.09 -36.58
C HIS A 555 -10.31 24.27 -37.92
N ALA A 556 -10.19 23.30 -38.84
CA ALA A 556 -10.90 23.37 -40.12
C ALA A 556 -12.43 23.40 -39.95
N GLN A 557 -12.96 22.78 -38.89
CA GLN A 557 -14.39 22.78 -38.57
C GLN A 557 -14.82 24.00 -37.73
N PHE A 558 -13.91 24.54 -36.91
CA PHE A 558 -14.17 25.67 -36.03
C PHE A 558 -13.04 26.71 -36.12
N PRO A 559 -12.90 27.42 -37.26
CA PRO A 559 -11.73 28.26 -37.54
C PRO A 559 -11.61 29.46 -36.59
N HIS A 560 -12.73 29.98 -36.10
CA HIS A 560 -12.77 31.15 -35.22
C HIS A 560 -12.13 30.93 -33.85
N TYR A 561 -11.91 29.68 -33.42
CA TYR A 561 -11.23 29.43 -32.14
C TYR A 561 -9.70 29.44 -32.24
N GLY A 562 -9.09 29.28 -33.42
CA GLY A 562 -7.62 29.27 -33.56
C GLY A 562 -6.91 27.99 -33.07
N PHE A 563 -7.60 26.84 -33.08
CA PHE A 563 -7.05 25.57 -32.59
C PHE A 563 -5.76 25.09 -33.29
N ASP A 564 -5.48 25.54 -34.51
CA ASP A 564 -4.26 25.28 -35.24
C ASP A 564 -3.03 25.93 -34.60
N ALA A 565 -3.19 27.10 -33.97
CA ALA A 565 -2.09 27.83 -33.36
C ALA A 565 -1.79 27.36 -31.92
N HIS A 566 -2.83 27.25 -31.09
CA HIS A 566 -2.67 26.98 -29.65
C HIS A 566 -3.14 25.59 -29.23
N VAL A 567 -3.57 24.73 -30.16
CA VAL A 567 -3.95 23.32 -29.92
C VAL A 567 -4.91 23.11 -28.74
N GLY A 568 -5.81 24.07 -28.52
CA GLY A 568 -6.82 24.05 -27.46
C GLY A 568 -6.38 24.59 -26.10
N TYR A 569 -5.12 24.99 -25.91
CA TYR A 569 -4.68 25.66 -24.67
C TYR A 569 -5.36 27.02 -24.48
N GLY A 570 -5.57 27.44 -23.22
CA GLY A 570 -6.24 28.69 -22.86
C GLY A 570 -5.35 29.92 -23.04
N THR A 571 -4.88 30.18 -24.27
CA THR A 571 -4.14 31.40 -24.61
C THR A 571 -5.08 32.61 -24.60
N PRO A 572 -4.57 33.86 -24.50
CA PRO A 572 -5.40 35.06 -24.61
C PRO A 572 -6.28 35.07 -25.86
N GLN A 573 -5.73 34.64 -27.01
CA GLN A 573 -6.48 34.49 -28.25
C GLN A 573 -7.65 33.51 -28.11
N HIS A 574 -7.41 32.33 -27.53
CA HIS A 574 -8.47 31.33 -27.34
C HIS A 574 -9.55 31.83 -26.37
N LEU A 575 -9.18 32.51 -25.29
CA LEU A 575 -10.12 33.06 -24.32
C LEU A 575 -10.96 34.21 -24.89
N VAL A 576 -10.40 34.99 -25.82
CA VAL A 576 -11.15 36.02 -26.56
C VAL A 576 -12.17 35.36 -27.50
N ALA A 577 -11.74 34.37 -28.29
CA ALA A 577 -12.63 33.63 -29.17
C ALA A 577 -13.76 32.91 -28.39
N LEU A 578 -13.41 32.28 -27.26
CA LEU A 578 -14.37 31.60 -26.38
C LEU A 578 -15.39 32.57 -25.77
N ARG A 579 -14.99 33.80 -25.43
CA ARG A 579 -15.91 34.84 -24.94
C ARG A 579 -16.77 35.45 -26.05
N ALA A 580 -16.24 35.57 -27.26
CA ALA A 580 -16.96 36.16 -28.39
C ALA A 580 -17.99 35.19 -28.98
N HIS A 581 -17.64 33.91 -29.05
CA HIS A 581 -18.43 32.90 -29.75
C HIS A 581 -19.11 31.90 -28.80
N GLY A 582 -18.71 31.80 -27.54
CA GLY A 582 -19.15 30.72 -26.65
C GLY A 582 -18.36 29.42 -26.89
N PRO A 583 -18.58 28.36 -26.09
CA PRO A 583 -17.94 27.05 -26.30
C PRO A 583 -18.58 26.26 -27.44
N CYS A 584 -17.79 25.44 -28.13
CA CYS A 584 -18.27 24.38 -29.02
C CYS A 584 -18.35 23.02 -28.32
N VAL A 585 -18.81 22.01 -29.06
CA VAL A 585 -18.96 20.62 -28.55
C VAL A 585 -17.63 19.98 -28.10
N HIS A 586 -16.49 20.53 -28.49
CA HIS A 586 -15.18 20.02 -28.12
C HIS A 586 -14.54 20.78 -26.94
N HIS A 587 -15.22 21.75 -26.33
CA HIS A 587 -14.74 22.43 -25.12
C HIS A 587 -15.14 21.68 -23.85
N ARG A 588 -14.22 21.58 -22.89
CA ARG A 588 -14.39 20.86 -21.62
C ARG A 588 -15.19 21.70 -20.64
N ARG A 589 -16.46 21.37 -20.44
CA ARG A 589 -17.42 22.17 -19.66
C ARG A 589 -17.06 22.28 -18.19
N SER A 590 -16.30 21.32 -17.66
CA SER A 590 -15.81 21.32 -16.28
C SER A 590 -14.71 22.38 -16.02
N PHE A 591 -14.08 22.93 -17.05
CA PHE A 591 -12.99 23.90 -16.90
C PHE A 591 -13.56 25.32 -16.73
N ALA A 592 -13.04 26.07 -15.75
CA ALA A 592 -13.66 27.34 -15.32
C ALA A 592 -13.93 28.35 -16.46
N PRO A 593 -12.98 28.66 -17.36
CA PRO A 593 -13.24 29.62 -18.45
C PRO A 593 -14.32 29.15 -19.44
N VAL A 594 -14.43 27.83 -19.63
CA VAL A 594 -15.43 27.22 -20.51
C VAL A 594 -16.80 27.25 -19.85
N ARG A 595 -16.88 26.92 -18.57
CA ARG A 595 -18.12 26.95 -17.79
C ARG A 595 -18.73 28.35 -17.76
N GLU A 596 -17.90 29.38 -17.57
CA GLU A 596 -18.31 30.78 -17.60
C GLU A 596 -18.86 31.19 -18.97
N ALA A 597 -18.16 30.84 -20.05
CA ALA A 597 -18.63 31.13 -21.41
C ALA A 597 -19.90 30.35 -21.77
N TYR A 598 -20.03 29.10 -21.31
CA TYR A 598 -21.22 28.27 -21.50
C TYR A 598 -22.45 28.91 -20.83
N ALA A 599 -22.30 29.39 -19.59
CA ALA A 599 -23.37 30.05 -18.85
C ALA A 599 -23.83 31.36 -19.52
N ALA A 600 -22.91 32.08 -20.18
CA ALA A 600 -23.21 33.34 -20.85
C ALA A 600 -23.85 33.18 -22.23
N LEU A 601 -23.43 32.19 -23.03
CA LEU A 601 -23.73 32.13 -24.48
C LEU A 601 -24.29 30.79 -24.98
N GLY A 602 -24.31 29.73 -24.17
CA GLY A 602 -24.71 28.38 -24.61
C GLY A 602 -23.64 27.67 -25.48
N THR A 603 -24.04 26.68 -26.29
CA THR A 603 -23.11 25.92 -27.16
C THR A 603 -23.28 26.30 -28.63
N VAL A 604 -22.17 26.48 -29.35
CA VAL A 604 -22.19 26.73 -30.80
C VAL A 604 -22.12 25.42 -31.60
N PRO A 605 -23.07 25.16 -32.52
CA PRO A 605 -23.02 24.02 -33.44
C PRO A 605 -21.95 24.22 -34.54
N ALA A 606 -21.46 23.12 -35.12
CA ALA A 606 -20.45 23.16 -36.19
C ALA A 606 -20.98 23.84 -37.46
N ALA A 607 -20.10 24.55 -38.18
CA ALA A 607 -20.41 25.13 -39.49
C ALA A 607 -20.72 23.99 -40.48
N GLY A 608 -22.01 23.81 -40.79
CA GLY A 608 -22.53 22.71 -41.62
C GLY A 608 -23.79 22.04 -41.06
N SER A 609 -24.15 22.28 -39.80
CA SER A 609 -25.41 21.83 -39.20
C SER A 609 -26.55 22.84 -39.48
N ILE A 610 -26.92 23.02 -40.75
CA ILE A 610 -28.19 23.68 -41.11
C ILE A 610 -29.22 22.59 -41.42
N ARG A 611 -30.14 22.44 -40.47
CA ARG A 611 -31.40 21.65 -40.41
C ARG A 611 -31.27 20.15 -40.20
#